data_AF-A0A7K0Y1C1-F1
#
_entry.id   AF-A0A7K0Y1C1-F1
#
_cell.length_a   1.000
_cell.length_b   1.000
_cell.length_c   1.000
_cell.angle_alpha   90.00
_cell.angle_beta   90.00
_cell.angle_gamma   90.00
#
_symmetry.space_group_name_H-M   'P 1'
#
loop_
_entity.id
_entity.type
_entity.pdbx_description
1 polymer ?
#
loop_
_entity_poly.entity_id
_entity_poly.type
_entity_poly.pdbx_seq_one_letter_code
_entity_poly.pdbx_strand_id
1 'polypeptide(L)'
;DGRFRPKLFTVGAIVPDRFVDWGDFYMTDTTASVLGALPISRVTVTGMSSSKSVIAAWKAKRFPIGSQFRLRTSWDRVNPDGTLGIATTKKLLGELIYKPTTGSSMLVDATWTTKNIVWKKVYQGINLSNNCHKTVVTAIQSALSEIKAAGLSNAIDVRNSNRYGGCFVGRYNRFGGVFGSPSRHAWGMAFDINTATNPQGGVPQMNCSVVRIFRKWGFAWGGNFWPTDGMHFEYVGERRDQYGYPSTYCPNKVPVPTTTLPVFGESTTTSSTTTTTTASTLPVSSIP
;
A
#
# COMPACT_ATOMS: atom_id res chain seq x y z
N ASP A 1 2.05 -30.96 15.59
CA ASP A 1 1.79 -29.60 16.10
C ASP A 1 0.31 -29.28 15.91
N GLY A 2 -0.45 -29.09 17.00
CA GLY A 2 -1.89 -28.82 16.95
C GLY A 2 -2.25 -27.43 16.42
N ARG A 3 -1.27 -26.51 16.28
CA ARG A 3 -1.46 -25.12 15.86
C ARG A 3 -1.90 -24.96 14.40
N PHE A 4 -1.65 -25.96 13.56
CA PHE A 4 -2.04 -25.96 12.14
C PHE A 4 -3.18 -26.94 11.82
N ARG A 5 -3.91 -27.43 12.84
CA ARG A 5 -5.09 -28.26 12.58
C ARG A 5 -6.15 -27.44 11.85
N PRO A 6 -6.74 -27.97 10.77
CA PRO A 6 -7.77 -27.26 10.03
C PRO A 6 -8.94 -26.93 10.95
N LYS A 7 -9.44 -25.70 10.80
CA LYS A 7 -10.68 -25.22 11.44
C LYS A 7 -11.73 -25.08 10.35
N LEU A 8 -12.89 -25.67 10.57
CA LEU A 8 -14.00 -25.62 9.62
C LEU A 8 -14.94 -24.48 10.00
N PHE A 9 -15.32 -23.69 9.00
CA PHE A 9 -16.26 -22.59 9.13
C PHE A 9 -17.34 -22.72 8.06
N THR A 10 -18.59 -22.39 8.40
CA THR A 10 -19.67 -22.25 7.43
C THR A 10 -19.64 -20.86 6.84
N VAL A 11 -19.62 -20.75 5.51
CA VAL A 11 -19.72 -19.45 4.83
C VAL A 11 -21.15 -18.94 4.93
N GLY A 12 -21.35 -17.85 5.68
CA GLY A 12 -22.67 -17.23 5.86
C GLY A 12 -23.12 -16.36 4.69
N ALA A 13 -22.18 -15.70 4.01
CA ALA A 13 -22.44 -14.88 2.83
C ALA A 13 -21.14 -14.61 2.03
N ILE A 14 -21.29 -14.34 0.73
CA ILE A 14 -20.26 -13.71 -0.09
C ILE A 14 -20.69 -12.26 -0.31
N VAL A 15 -19.87 -11.30 0.11
CA VAL A 15 -20.20 -9.87 0.06
C VAL A 15 -19.25 -9.10 -0.85
N PRO A 16 -19.68 -7.96 -1.43
CA PRO A 16 -18.78 -7.10 -2.21
C PRO A 16 -17.57 -6.60 -1.42
N ASP A 17 -16.41 -6.46 -2.08
CA ASP A 17 -15.15 -6.02 -1.45
C ASP A 17 -15.27 -4.72 -0.66
N ARG A 18 -16.17 -3.81 -1.02
CA ARG A 18 -16.37 -2.55 -0.26
C ARG A 18 -16.65 -2.77 1.23
N PHE A 19 -17.12 -3.97 1.61
CA PHE A 19 -17.39 -4.34 2.99
C PHE A 19 -16.21 -5.02 3.69
N VAL A 20 -15.29 -5.63 2.94
CA VAL A 20 -14.21 -6.48 3.49
C VAL A 20 -12.81 -6.06 3.06
N ASP A 21 -12.64 -5.09 2.16
CA ASP A 21 -11.43 -4.72 1.38
C ASP A 21 -10.06 -5.03 2.02
N TRP A 22 -9.93 -4.84 3.33
CA TRP A 22 -8.72 -5.07 4.10
C TRP A 22 -8.53 -6.48 4.69
N GLY A 23 -9.44 -7.40 4.40
CA GLY A 23 -9.43 -8.79 4.84
C GLY A 23 -10.16 -9.72 3.86
N ASP A 24 -9.93 -11.01 4.01
CA ASP A 24 -10.56 -12.05 3.18
C ASP A 24 -11.85 -12.61 3.81
N PHE A 25 -11.98 -12.52 5.13
CA PHE A 25 -13.10 -13.05 5.89
C PHE A 25 -13.59 -12.03 6.92
N TYR A 26 -14.90 -11.98 7.11
CA TYR A 26 -15.52 -11.36 8.27
C TYR A 26 -16.17 -12.46 9.12
N MET A 27 -15.95 -12.44 10.43
CA MET A 27 -16.48 -13.44 11.34
C MET A 27 -16.83 -12.79 12.67
N THR A 28 -17.75 -13.39 13.41
CA THR A 28 -18.08 -12.92 14.77
C THR A 28 -16.90 -13.17 15.71
N ASP A 29 -16.82 -12.40 16.80
CA ASP A 29 -15.78 -12.60 17.83
C ASP A 29 -15.81 -14.03 18.40
N THR A 30 -17.01 -14.58 18.61
CA THR A 30 -17.21 -15.96 19.04
C THR A 30 -16.60 -16.95 18.04
N THR A 31 -16.84 -16.75 16.74
CA THR A 31 -16.25 -17.57 15.67
C THR A 31 -14.74 -17.40 15.59
N ALA A 32 -14.22 -16.18 15.73
CA ALA A 32 -12.80 -15.88 15.70
C ALA A 32 -12.03 -16.53 16.85
N SER A 33 -12.65 -16.67 18.03
CA SER A 33 -11.99 -17.22 19.22
C SER A 33 -11.38 -18.61 19.03
N VAL A 34 -11.91 -19.41 18.09
CA VAL A 34 -11.39 -20.77 17.78
C VAL A 34 -10.02 -20.74 17.07
N LEU A 35 -9.64 -19.58 16.53
CA LEU A 35 -8.34 -19.30 15.91
C LEU A 35 -7.30 -18.83 16.94
N GLY A 36 -7.71 -18.65 18.20
CA GLY A 36 -6.89 -18.06 19.26
C GLY A 36 -7.00 -16.54 19.32
N ALA A 37 -6.11 -15.90 20.08
CA ALA A 37 -6.07 -14.45 20.19
C ALA A 37 -5.64 -13.82 18.86
N LEU A 38 -6.54 -13.08 18.22
CA LEU A 38 -6.25 -12.34 16.99
C LEU A 38 -6.01 -10.86 17.30
N PRO A 39 -4.93 -10.25 16.78
CA PRO A 39 -4.71 -8.82 16.94
C PRO A 39 -5.75 -8.03 16.13
N ILE A 40 -6.40 -7.06 16.77
CA ILE A 40 -7.31 -6.13 16.09
C ILE A 40 -6.48 -5.01 15.48
N SER A 41 -6.45 -4.92 14.14
CA SER A 41 -5.75 -3.87 13.40
C SER A 41 -6.68 -2.80 12.84
N ARG A 42 -7.99 -3.04 12.83
CA ARG A 42 -9.00 -2.11 12.29
C ARG A 42 -10.33 -2.27 13.02
N VAL A 43 -11.04 -1.17 13.21
CA VAL A 43 -12.37 -1.13 13.81
C VAL A 43 -13.29 -0.33 12.88
N THR A 44 -14.48 -0.87 12.61
CA THR A 44 -15.55 -0.16 11.91
C THR A 44 -16.57 0.30 12.95
N VAL A 45 -16.85 1.60 12.99
CA VAL A 45 -17.86 2.19 13.86
C VAL A 45 -19.04 2.64 13.00
N THR A 46 -20.23 2.17 13.31
CA THR A 46 -21.48 2.52 12.62
C THR A 46 -22.42 3.29 13.58
N GLY A 47 -23.43 3.98 13.02
CA GLY A 47 -24.39 4.73 13.83
C GLY A 47 -23.81 5.93 14.59
N MET A 48 -22.64 6.42 14.19
CA MET A 48 -21.98 7.55 14.83
C MET A 48 -22.65 8.88 14.44
N SER A 49 -22.95 9.73 15.42
CA SER A 49 -23.44 11.10 15.20
C SER A 49 -22.32 12.10 14.89
N SER A 50 -21.09 11.82 15.32
CA SER A 50 -19.90 12.61 14.97
C SER A 50 -18.63 11.80 15.13
N SER A 51 -17.57 12.15 14.39
CA SER A 51 -16.22 11.60 14.62
C SER A 51 -15.65 11.96 15.98
N LYS A 52 -16.01 13.13 16.52
CA LYS A 52 -15.54 13.61 17.83
C LYS A 52 -15.95 12.68 18.97
N SER A 53 -17.18 12.13 18.94
CA SER A 53 -17.66 11.23 20.00
C SER A 53 -16.87 9.91 20.02
N VAL A 54 -16.52 9.37 18.84
CA VAL A 54 -15.70 8.15 18.72
C VAL A 54 -14.30 8.38 19.31
N ILE A 55 -13.65 9.50 18.95
CA ILE A 55 -12.32 9.83 19.49
C ILE A 55 -12.37 10.07 21.00
N ALA A 56 -13.41 10.76 21.49
CA ALA A 56 -13.59 10.99 22.92
C ALA A 56 -13.76 9.68 23.70
N ALA A 57 -14.53 8.73 23.15
CA ALA A 57 -14.73 7.42 23.76
C ALA A 57 -13.41 6.63 23.88
N TRP A 58 -12.58 6.62 22.85
CA TRP A 58 -11.26 5.96 22.91
C TRP A 58 -10.32 6.62 23.90
N LYS A 59 -10.30 7.95 23.98
CA LYS A 59 -9.51 8.68 24.99
C LYS A 59 -9.99 8.34 26.41
N ALA A 60 -11.30 8.29 26.65
CA ALA A 60 -11.87 7.92 27.95
C ALA A 60 -11.48 6.50 28.37
N LYS A 61 -11.30 5.58 27.42
CA LYS A 61 -10.79 4.23 27.64
C LYS A 61 -9.26 4.14 27.75
N ARG A 62 -8.55 5.27 27.72
CA ARG A 62 -7.08 5.35 27.76
C ARG A 62 -6.40 4.51 26.67
N PHE A 63 -7.02 4.42 25.48
CA PHE A 63 -6.41 3.71 24.36
C PHE A 63 -5.12 4.46 23.93
N PRO A 64 -3.97 3.77 23.76
CA PRO A 64 -2.65 4.41 23.63
C PRO A 64 -2.38 4.94 22.20
N ILE A 65 -3.23 5.86 21.74
CA ILE A 65 -3.06 6.57 20.46
C ILE A 65 -1.86 7.51 20.56
N GLY A 66 -0.94 7.40 19.62
CA GLY A 66 0.26 8.23 19.51
C GLY A 66 1.45 7.71 20.32
N SER A 67 1.23 6.95 21.39
CA SER A 67 2.30 6.32 22.18
C SER A 67 2.61 4.89 21.74
N GLN A 68 1.59 4.10 21.36
CA GLN A 68 1.77 2.74 20.84
C GLN A 68 1.15 2.56 19.45
N PHE A 69 -0.02 3.16 19.20
CA PHE A 69 -0.74 2.98 17.94
C PHE A 69 -0.92 4.32 17.21
N ARG A 70 -0.73 4.30 15.89
CA ARG A 70 -1.13 5.41 15.03
C ARG A 70 -2.58 5.20 14.60
N LEU A 71 -3.46 6.14 14.96
CA LEU A 71 -4.83 6.12 14.50
C LEU A 71 -4.91 6.68 13.07
N ARG A 72 -5.61 5.97 12.20
CA ARG A 72 -6.06 6.44 10.88
C ARG A 72 -7.55 6.21 10.77
N THR A 73 -8.27 7.16 10.20
CA THR A 73 -9.73 7.15 10.17
C THR A 73 -10.25 7.26 8.74
N SER A 74 -11.48 6.80 8.51
CA SER A 74 -12.15 6.96 7.21
C SER A 74 -12.49 8.42 6.89
N TRP A 75 -12.45 9.29 7.90
CA TRP A 75 -12.60 10.74 7.78
C TRP A 75 -11.26 11.48 7.85
N ASP A 76 -10.13 10.78 7.67
CA ASP A 76 -8.90 11.48 7.35
C ASP A 76 -8.99 12.01 5.92
N ARG A 77 -8.26 13.09 5.64
CA ARG A 77 -8.04 13.54 4.26
C ARG A 77 -7.49 12.40 3.42
N VAL A 78 -7.80 12.42 2.13
CA VAL A 78 -7.16 11.52 1.16
C VAL A 78 -5.64 11.64 1.32
N ASN A 79 -5.00 10.53 1.65
CA ASN A 79 -3.56 10.46 1.82
C ASN A 79 -2.97 9.89 0.51
N PRO A 80 -2.11 10.64 -0.20
CA PRO A 80 -1.46 10.14 -1.41
C PRO A 80 -0.59 8.89 -1.16
N ASP A 81 -0.17 8.68 0.07
CA ASP A 81 0.59 7.51 0.51
C ASP A 81 -0.30 6.46 1.18
N GLY A 82 -1.61 6.48 0.95
CA GLY A 82 -2.50 5.39 1.34
C GLY A 82 -2.19 4.12 0.56
N THR A 83 -2.05 2.98 1.25
CA THR A 83 -1.90 1.66 0.63
C THR A 83 -3.25 1.03 0.32
N LEU A 84 -3.27 0.00 -0.54
CA LEU A 84 -4.50 -0.67 -0.95
C LEU A 84 -4.94 -1.74 0.06
N GLY A 85 -6.24 -2.00 0.16
CA GLY A 85 -6.75 -3.21 0.85
C GLY A 85 -6.29 -4.49 0.15
N ILE A 86 -6.33 -5.62 0.86
CA ILE A 86 -5.93 -6.93 0.33
C ILE A 86 -6.83 -7.35 -0.84
N ALA A 87 -8.14 -7.17 -0.75
CA ALA A 87 -9.07 -7.52 -1.82
C ALA A 87 -8.80 -6.68 -3.08
N THR A 88 -8.64 -5.36 -2.93
CA THR A 88 -8.26 -4.48 -4.05
C THR A 88 -6.90 -4.86 -4.64
N THR A 89 -5.93 -5.24 -3.81
CA THR A 89 -4.61 -5.72 -4.26
C THR A 89 -4.72 -6.98 -5.09
N LYS A 90 -5.52 -7.95 -4.63
CA LYS A 90 -5.78 -9.21 -5.34
C LYS A 90 -6.49 -8.98 -6.67
N LYS A 91 -7.43 -8.03 -6.74
CA LYS A 91 -8.04 -7.62 -8.01
C LYS A 91 -7.04 -7.02 -8.98
N LEU A 92 -6.12 -6.19 -8.48
CA LEU A 92 -5.14 -5.50 -9.31
C LEU A 92 -4.02 -6.42 -9.81
N LEU A 93 -3.59 -7.38 -9.00
CA LEU A 93 -2.35 -8.15 -9.21
C LEU A 93 -2.55 -9.67 -9.25
N GLY A 94 -3.77 -10.15 -9.00
CA GLY A 94 -4.12 -11.55 -8.86
C GLY A 94 -4.00 -12.09 -7.43
N GLU A 95 -4.67 -13.20 -7.19
CA GLU A 95 -4.66 -13.92 -5.91
C GLU A 95 -3.26 -14.45 -5.60
N LEU A 96 -2.61 -13.90 -4.56
CA LEU A 96 -1.29 -14.37 -4.14
C LEU A 96 -1.42 -15.70 -3.39
N ILE A 97 -0.93 -16.75 -4.00
CA ILE A 97 -0.88 -18.09 -3.39
C ILE A 97 0.50 -18.27 -2.76
N TYR A 98 0.53 -18.62 -1.48
CA TYR A 98 1.79 -18.81 -0.76
C TYR A 98 1.65 -19.83 0.37
N LYS A 99 2.80 -20.36 0.82
CA LYS A 99 2.91 -21.22 2.00
C LYS A 99 3.88 -20.57 3.00
N PRO A 100 3.53 -20.54 4.30
CA PRO A 100 4.48 -20.15 5.34
C PRO A 100 5.73 -21.03 5.29
N THR A 101 6.89 -20.45 5.60
CA THR A 101 8.14 -21.21 5.82
C THR A 101 8.67 -20.92 7.23
N THR A 102 9.98 -20.96 7.45
CA THR A 102 10.58 -20.60 8.73
C THR A 102 10.77 -19.09 8.87
N GLY A 103 10.57 -18.57 10.08
CA GLY A 103 10.74 -17.15 10.37
C GLY A 103 9.76 -16.26 9.59
N SER A 104 10.26 -15.17 9.00
CA SER A 104 9.45 -14.21 8.24
C SER A 104 9.33 -14.54 6.76
N SER A 105 9.87 -15.66 6.29
CA SER A 105 9.87 -16.01 4.86
C SER A 105 8.60 -16.75 4.46
N MET A 106 8.20 -16.59 3.21
CA MET A 106 7.13 -17.39 2.61
C MET A 106 7.51 -17.86 1.22
N LEU A 107 7.00 -19.02 0.84
CA LEU A 107 7.14 -19.55 -0.50
C LEU A 107 5.90 -19.15 -1.30
N VAL A 108 6.07 -18.20 -2.23
CA VAL A 108 5.02 -17.83 -3.20
C VAL A 108 4.96 -18.91 -4.29
N ASP A 109 3.75 -19.23 -4.72
CA ASP A 109 3.49 -20.25 -5.74
C ASP A 109 4.28 -20.00 -7.05
N ALA A 110 4.85 -21.07 -7.59
CA ALA A 110 5.69 -21.00 -8.79
C ALA A 110 4.90 -20.63 -10.05
N THR A 111 3.65 -21.09 -10.15
CA THR A 111 2.77 -20.76 -11.29
C THR A 111 2.38 -19.30 -11.23
N TRP A 112 2.05 -18.80 -10.03
CA TRP A 112 1.75 -17.40 -9.81
C TRP A 112 2.94 -16.49 -10.17
N THR A 113 4.14 -16.81 -9.66
CA THR A 113 5.34 -16.00 -9.93
C THR A 113 5.73 -16.00 -11.40
N THR A 114 5.65 -17.15 -12.07
CA THR A 114 5.90 -17.27 -13.52
C THR A 114 4.93 -16.41 -14.34
N LYS A 115 3.65 -16.36 -13.94
CA LYS A 115 2.60 -15.60 -14.64
C LYS A 115 2.67 -14.09 -14.43
N ASN A 116 3.20 -13.65 -13.29
CA ASN A 116 3.00 -12.28 -12.81
C ASN A 116 4.29 -11.50 -12.56
N ILE A 117 5.43 -12.15 -12.34
CA ILE A 117 6.72 -11.47 -12.09
C ILE A 117 7.55 -11.43 -13.36
N VAL A 118 8.02 -10.24 -13.71
CA VAL A 118 9.05 -10.06 -14.76
C VAL A 118 10.40 -10.15 -14.09
N TRP A 119 11.15 -11.21 -14.41
CA TRP A 119 12.44 -11.50 -13.82
C TRP A 119 13.57 -10.73 -14.51
N LYS A 120 14.54 -10.26 -13.72
CA LYS A 120 15.77 -9.58 -14.15
C LYS A 120 15.49 -8.40 -15.09
N LYS A 121 14.41 -7.64 -14.82
CA LYS A 121 14.05 -6.48 -15.62
C LYS A 121 15.08 -5.37 -15.39
N VAL A 122 15.78 -4.99 -16.45
CA VAL A 122 16.58 -3.75 -16.50
C VAL A 122 15.75 -2.63 -17.12
N TYR A 123 15.65 -1.51 -16.40
CA TYR A 123 14.94 -0.31 -16.86
C TYR A 123 15.84 0.57 -17.74
N GLN A 124 15.21 1.26 -18.69
CA GLN A 124 15.91 2.18 -19.59
C GLN A 124 16.07 3.56 -18.96
N GLY A 125 17.16 4.24 -19.28
CA GLY A 125 17.44 5.61 -18.85
C GLY A 125 18.05 5.72 -17.46
N ILE A 126 17.47 5.02 -16.48
CA ILE A 126 18.02 4.83 -15.13
C ILE A 126 18.06 3.32 -14.89
N ASN A 127 19.28 2.76 -14.89
CA ASN A 127 19.53 1.31 -15.01
C ASN A 127 19.28 0.53 -13.71
N LEU A 128 18.08 0.66 -13.15
CA LEU A 128 17.61 -0.17 -12.06
C LEU A 128 17.33 -1.59 -12.58
N SER A 129 17.61 -2.59 -11.77
CA SER A 129 17.49 -4.01 -12.14
C SER A 129 16.73 -4.78 -11.06
N ASN A 130 15.48 -5.14 -11.32
CA ASN A 130 14.58 -5.71 -10.32
C ASN A 130 13.73 -6.87 -10.87
N ASN A 131 13.11 -7.61 -9.95
CA ASN A 131 12.04 -8.57 -10.26
C ASN A 131 10.72 -7.97 -9.79
N CYS A 132 9.90 -7.39 -10.67
CA CYS A 132 8.65 -6.71 -10.25
C CYS A 132 7.43 -7.37 -10.89
N HIS A 133 6.25 -7.10 -10.35
CA HIS A 133 5.00 -7.48 -10.99
C HIS A 133 4.89 -6.82 -12.37
N LYS A 134 4.38 -7.53 -13.37
CA LYS A 134 4.27 -7.05 -14.76
C LYS A 134 3.56 -5.69 -14.90
N THR A 135 2.47 -5.49 -14.15
CA THR A 135 1.75 -4.21 -14.10
C THR A 135 2.63 -3.07 -13.57
N VAL A 136 3.49 -3.37 -12.60
CA VAL A 136 4.33 -2.39 -11.90
C VAL A 136 5.57 -2.03 -12.70
N VAL A 137 6.10 -2.95 -13.51
CA VAL A 137 7.22 -2.67 -14.43
C VAL A 137 6.92 -1.48 -15.34
N THR A 138 5.72 -1.41 -15.92
CA THR A 138 5.35 -0.30 -16.79
C THR A 138 5.35 1.02 -16.04
N ALA A 139 4.75 1.06 -14.85
CA ALA A 139 4.68 2.26 -14.02
C ALA A 139 6.08 2.74 -13.56
N ILE A 140 6.96 1.80 -13.18
CA ILE A 140 8.36 2.13 -12.85
C ILE A 140 9.08 2.70 -14.07
N GLN A 141 8.95 2.07 -15.24
CA GLN A 141 9.61 2.57 -16.45
C GLN A 141 9.17 3.99 -16.80
N SER A 142 7.88 4.29 -16.73
CA SER A 142 7.35 5.64 -16.99
C SER A 142 7.86 6.67 -15.97
N ALA A 143 7.89 6.31 -14.68
CA ALA A 143 8.44 7.18 -13.64
C ALA A 143 9.93 7.46 -13.86
N LEU A 144 10.74 6.43 -14.18
CA LEU A 144 12.17 6.59 -14.43
C LEU A 144 12.46 7.43 -15.69
N SER A 145 11.66 7.27 -16.74
CA SER A 145 11.74 8.10 -17.94
C SER A 145 11.46 9.57 -17.63
N GLU A 146 10.45 9.86 -16.81
CA GLU A 146 10.14 11.24 -16.39
C GLU A 146 11.20 11.82 -15.43
N ILE A 147 11.73 11.02 -14.50
CA ILE A 147 12.84 11.42 -13.62
C ILE A 147 14.07 11.81 -14.47
N LYS A 148 14.40 11.00 -15.49
CA LYS A 148 15.49 11.32 -16.42
C LYS A 148 15.21 12.60 -17.20
N ALA A 149 14.00 12.75 -17.76
CA ALA A 149 13.62 13.94 -18.52
C ALA A 149 13.64 15.22 -17.66
N ALA A 150 13.37 15.10 -16.36
CA ALA A 150 13.47 16.19 -15.39
C ALA A 150 14.92 16.49 -14.93
N GLY A 151 15.93 15.79 -15.45
CA GLY A 151 17.33 15.97 -15.04
C GLY A 151 17.65 15.41 -13.64
N LEU A 152 16.79 14.53 -13.11
CA LEU A 152 16.87 14.03 -11.72
C LEU A 152 17.54 12.65 -11.62
N SER A 153 18.22 12.16 -12.67
CA SER A 153 18.86 10.83 -12.64
C SER A 153 19.82 10.65 -11.45
N ASN A 154 20.57 11.70 -11.08
CA ASN A 154 21.51 11.67 -9.96
C ASN A 154 20.83 11.60 -8.58
N ALA A 155 19.50 11.82 -8.51
CA ALA A 155 18.74 11.62 -7.29
C ALA A 155 18.46 10.13 -7.01
N ILE A 156 18.75 9.23 -7.96
CA ILE A 156 18.61 7.79 -7.80
C ILE A 156 20.01 7.17 -7.68
N ASP A 157 20.33 6.63 -6.51
CA ASP A 157 21.54 5.83 -6.32
C ASP A 157 21.29 4.43 -6.88
N VAL A 158 21.58 4.25 -8.17
CA VAL A 158 21.38 3.00 -8.90
C VAL A 158 22.20 1.85 -8.28
N ARG A 159 23.44 2.11 -7.85
CA ARG A 159 24.32 1.08 -7.28
C ARG A 159 23.76 0.57 -5.96
N ASN A 160 23.37 1.47 -5.07
CA ASN A 160 22.76 1.11 -3.79
C ASN A 160 21.41 0.40 -3.99
N SER A 161 20.55 0.97 -4.84
CA SER A 161 19.21 0.43 -5.10
C SER A 161 19.25 -0.97 -5.69
N ASN A 162 20.15 -1.24 -6.65
CA ASN A 162 20.31 -2.58 -7.22
C ASN A 162 20.91 -3.59 -6.24
N ARG A 163 21.70 -3.12 -5.26
CA ARG A 163 22.35 -4.01 -4.29
C ARG A 163 21.45 -4.39 -3.13
N TYR A 164 20.61 -3.47 -2.66
CA TYR A 164 19.89 -3.61 -1.39
C TYR A 164 18.37 -3.39 -1.50
N GLY A 165 17.91 -2.78 -2.59
CA GLY A 165 16.50 -2.50 -2.82
C GLY A 165 15.82 -3.59 -3.64
N GLY A 166 14.91 -3.16 -4.51
CA GLY A 166 14.21 -4.04 -5.45
C GLY A 166 12.74 -4.26 -5.11
N CYS A 167 12.12 -5.17 -5.84
CA CYS A 167 10.66 -5.33 -5.86
C CYS A 167 10.18 -6.62 -5.18
N PHE A 168 10.39 -7.78 -5.82
CA PHE A 168 9.82 -9.05 -5.38
C PHE A 168 10.69 -9.76 -4.35
N VAL A 169 10.12 -10.02 -3.17
CA VAL A 169 10.64 -10.99 -2.19
C VAL A 169 9.48 -11.62 -1.41
N GLY A 170 9.41 -12.95 -1.42
CA GLY A 170 8.43 -13.74 -0.67
C GLY A 170 8.70 -13.68 0.83
N ARG A 171 8.10 -12.70 1.52
CA ARG A 171 8.20 -12.55 2.97
C ARG A 171 6.95 -11.95 3.58
N TYR A 172 6.71 -12.21 4.86
CA TYR A 172 5.73 -11.50 5.66
C TYR A 172 6.15 -10.04 5.91
N ASN A 173 5.17 -9.21 6.25
CA ASN A 173 5.45 -7.85 6.70
C ASN A 173 6.30 -7.90 7.99
N ARG A 174 7.39 -7.13 8.02
CA ARG A 174 8.36 -7.08 9.14
C ARG A 174 7.74 -6.63 10.45
N PHE A 175 6.65 -5.85 10.40
CA PHE A 175 5.93 -5.38 11.59
C PHE A 175 4.63 -6.15 11.87
N GLY A 176 4.35 -7.22 11.12
CA GLY A 176 3.11 -8.00 11.27
C GLY A 176 3.16 -9.11 12.33
N GLY A 177 4.33 -9.42 12.90
CA GLY A 177 4.49 -10.54 13.84
C GLY A 177 4.37 -11.93 13.18
N VAL A 178 4.21 -12.97 14.01
CA VAL A 178 4.30 -14.40 13.63
C VAL A 178 3.22 -14.84 12.61
N PHE A 179 2.12 -14.10 12.50
CA PHE A 179 1.05 -14.30 11.50
C PHE A 179 0.74 -13.01 10.74
N GLY A 180 1.77 -12.21 10.45
CA GLY A 180 1.62 -10.95 9.71
C GLY A 180 1.03 -11.16 8.31
N SER A 181 0.34 -10.15 7.79
CA SER A 181 -0.04 -10.13 6.37
C SER A 181 1.21 -10.23 5.48
N PRO A 182 1.10 -10.78 4.25
CA PRO A 182 2.23 -10.79 3.35
C PRO A 182 2.78 -9.38 3.13
N SER A 183 4.09 -9.28 2.97
CA SER A 183 4.72 -8.01 2.60
C SER A 183 4.29 -7.61 1.21
N ARG A 184 4.23 -6.31 0.94
CA ARG A 184 3.91 -5.78 -0.38
C ARG A 184 4.96 -6.12 -1.44
N HIS A 185 6.18 -6.38 -0.99
CA HIS A 185 7.21 -7.03 -1.82
C HIS A 185 6.85 -8.46 -2.26
N ALA A 186 6.01 -9.20 -1.51
CA ALA A 186 5.61 -10.55 -1.91
C ALA A 186 4.71 -10.56 -3.15
N TRP A 187 4.04 -9.44 -3.46
CA TRP A 187 3.31 -9.27 -4.73
C TRP A 187 4.19 -8.68 -5.84
N GLY A 188 5.43 -8.28 -5.55
CA GLY A 188 6.26 -7.52 -6.49
C GLY A 188 5.69 -6.12 -6.82
N MET A 189 4.84 -5.58 -5.95
CA MET A 189 4.19 -4.27 -6.13
C MET A 189 4.90 -3.13 -5.40
N ALA A 190 5.66 -3.48 -4.37
CA ALA A 190 6.55 -2.56 -3.70
C ALA A 190 7.89 -2.48 -4.45
N PHE A 191 8.60 -1.38 -4.25
CA PHE A 191 9.89 -1.10 -4.83
C PHE A 191 10.71 -0.20 -3.87
N ASP A 192 11.87 -0.69 -3.43
CA ASP A 192 12.77 0.09 -2.57
C ASP A 192 13.95 0.67 -3.37
N ILE A 193 14.25 1.97 -3.17
CA ILE A 193 15.39 2.69 -3.76
C ILE A 193 16.12 3.57 -2.75
N ASN A 194 17.40 3.84 -3.01
CA ASN A 194 18.26 4.66 -2.16
C ASN A 194 18.23 4.23 -0.67
N THR A 195 18.25 2.92 -0.44
CA THR A 195 18.01 2.26 0.86
C THR A 195 18.95 2.73 1.95
N ALA A 196 20.22 3.04 1.63
CA ALA A 196 21.20 3.46 2.63
C ALA A 196 20.93 4.87 3.17
N THR A 197 20.47 5.78 2.32
CA THR A 197 20.13 7.17 2.72
C THR A 197 18.69 7.30 3.19
N ASN A 198 17.85 6.30 2.92
CA ASN A 198 16.43 6.27 3.29
C ASN A 198 16.04 5.01 4.07
N PRO A 199 16.77 4.64 5.14
CA PRO A 199 16.48 3.41 5.89
C PRO A 199 15.09 3.48 6.55
N GLN A 200 14.45 2.32 6.71
CA GLN A 200 13.19 2.19 7.43
C GLN A 200 13.40 2.59 8.90
N GLY A 201 12.49 3.42 9.43
CA GLY A 201 12.60 4.08 10.73
C GLY A 201 13.52 5.30 10.76
N GLY A 202 14.28 5.56 9.68
CA GLY A 202 15.09 6.76 9.54
C GLY A 202 14.30 7.97 9.05
N VAL A 203 14.91 9.15 9.18
CA VAL A 203 14.39 10.38 8.57
C VAL A 203 14.48 10.24 7.04
N PRO A 204 13.37 10.26 6.29
CA PRO A 204 13.40 10.19 4.83
C PRO A 204 14.17 11.36 4.21
N GLN A 205 15.03 11.05 3.25
CA GLN A 205 15.86 12.01 2.49
C GLN A 205 15.61 11.94 0.97
N MET A 206 14.62 11.16 0.53
CA MET A 206 14.28 10.98 -0.88
C MET A 206 13.93 12.32 -1.52
N ASN A 207 14.46 12.59 -2.71
CA ASN A 207 14.19 13.83 -3.41
C ASN A 207 12.68 14.01 -3.65
N CYS A 208 12.09 15.10 -3.16
CA CYS A 208 10.63 15.25 -3.22
C CYS A 208 10.08 15.37 -4.65
N SER A 209 10.86 15.77 -5.64
CA SER A 209 10.44 15.72 -7.05
C SER A 209 10.36 14.27 -7.54
N VAL A 210 11.29 13.41 -7.14
CA VAL A 210 11.22 11.95 -7.39
C VAL A 210 9.96 11.36 -6.75
N VAL A 211 9.68 11.70 -5.48
CA VAL A 211 8.46 11.24 -4.79
C VAL A 211 7.20 11.63 -5.55
N ARG A 212 7.10 12.90 -5.98
CA ARG A 212 5.94 13.41 -6.73
C ARG A 212 5.79 12.73 -8.09
N ILE A 213 6.88 12.45 -8.80
CA ILE A 213 6.85 11.71 -10.06
C ILE A 213 6.34 10.28 -9.82
N PHE A 214 6.84 9.57 -8.81
CA PHE A 214 6.31 8.24 -8.49
C PHE A 214 4.82 8.29 -8.11
N ARG A 215 4.39 9.28 -7.33
CA ARG A 215 2.96 9.50 -7.05
C ARG A 215 2.13 9.72 -8.31
N LYS A 216 2.65 10.49 -9.27
CA LYS A 216 2.03 10.69 -10.58
C LYS A 216 1.89 9.37 -11.35
N TRP A 217 2.85 8.47 -11.23
CA TRP A 217 2.82 7.16 -11.89
C TRP A 217 2.18 6.06 -11.06
N GLY A 218 1.38 6.44 -10.06
CA GLY A 218 0.54 5.49 -9.35
C GLY A 218 1.19 4.83 -8.15
N PHE A 219 2.17 5.45 -7.51
CA PHE A 219 2.79 4.94 -6.29
C PHE A 219 2.40 5.73 -5.04
N ALA A 220 2.16 5.02 -3.95
CA ALA A 220 2.26 5.55 -2.59
C ALA A 220 3.74 5.57 -2.17
N TRP A 221 4.12 6.51 -1.30
CA TRP A 221 5.48 6.59 -0.76
C TRP A 221 5.54 6.36 0.75
N GLY A 222 6.44 5.49 1.19
CA GLY A 222 6.58 5.07 2.59
C GLY A 222 7.09 6.13 3.55
N GLY A 223 7.59 7.28 3.06
CA GLY A 223 8.14 8.34 3.91
C GLY A 223 7.16 8.90 4.95
N ASN A 224 5.84 8.78 4.75
CA ASN A 224 4.82 9.19 5.74
C ASN A 224 4.24 8.00 6.54
N PHE A 225 4.81 6.80 6.45
CA PHE A 225 4.37 5.62 7.20
C PHE A 225 4.74 5.72 8.68
N TRP A 226 4.31 4.74 9.47
CA TRP A 226 4.72 4.59 10.87
C TRP A 226 5.16 3.14 11.15
N PRO A 227 6.46 2.90 11.40
CA PRO A 227 7.57 3.84 11.25
C PRO A 227 7.72 4.33 9.78
N THR A 228 8.44 5.43 9.59
CA THR A 228 8.74 5.97 8.25
C THR A 228 9.53 4.97 7.42
N ASP A 229 9.34 4.96 6.11
CA ASP A 229 10.07 4.09 5.19
C ASP A 229 10.42 4.83 3.91
N GLY A 230 11.45 5.67 3.96
CA GLY A 230 11.78 6.61 2.89
C GLY A 230 12.19 5.97 1.57
N MET A 231 12.70 4.72 1.62
CA MET A 231 13.12 3.99 0.43
C MET A 231 11.94 3.40 -0.33
N HIS A 232 10.82 3.20 0.36
CA HIS A 232 9.71 2.36 -0.08
C HIS A 232 8.71 3.10 -0.95
N PHE A 233 8.41 2.53 -2.11
CA PHE A 233 7.30 2.91 -2.97
C PHE A 233 6.41 1.70 -3.20
N GLU A 234 5.09 1.90 -3.24
CA GLU A 234 4.14 0.82 -3.52
C GLU A 234 3.14 1.23 -4.58
N TYR A 235 2.98 0.40 -5.61
CA TYR A 235 2.04 0.68 -6.68
C TYR A 235 0.59 0.55 -6.19
N VAL A 236 -0.19 1.61 -6.37
CA VAL A 236 -1.59 1.74 -5.96
C VAL A 236 -2.53 2.03 -7.13
N GLY A 237 -2.01 2.10 -8.36
CA GLY A 237 -2.83 2.09 -9.59
C GLY A 237 -3.49 3.41 -9.98
N GLU A 238 -3.37 4.47 -9.19
CA GLU A 238 -4.02 5.76 -9.45
C GLU A 238 -3.09 6.95 -9.18
N ARG A 239 -3.27 8.05 -9.92
CA ARG A 239 -2.47 9.26 -9.74
C ARG A 239 -2.63 9.84 -8.34
N ARG A 240 -1.56 9.83 -7.55
CA ARG A 240 -1.51 10.34 -6.17
C ARG A 240 -0.94 11.75 -6.05
N ASP A 241 -0.35 12.29 -7.11
CA ASP A 241 0.29 13.61 -7.10
C ASP A 241 -0.72 14.77 -7.01
N GLN A 242 -1.99 14.49 -7.29
CA GLN A 242 -3.09 15.45 -7.30
C GLN A 242 -3.71 15.69 -5.91
N TYR A 243 -3.32 14.93 -4.88
CA TYR A 243 -3.92 15.06 -3.56
C TYR A 243 -3.10 16.01 -2.68
N GLY A 244 -3.74 17.09 -2.22
CA GLY A 244 -3.16 18.00 -1.23
C GLY A 244 -3.09 17.34 0.15
N TYR A 245 -1.88 17.11 0.65
CA TYR A 245 -1.65 16.42 1.91
C TYR A 245 -0.51 17.07 2.70
N PRO A 246 -0.68 17.31 4.02
CA PRO A 246 0.34 17.91 4.88
C PRO A 246 1.40 16.87 5.24
N SER A 247 2.20 16.45 4.27
CA SER A 247 3.33 15.55 4.51
C SER A 247 4.43 16.27 5.28
N THR A 248 4.98 15.60 6.29
CA THR A 248 6.16 16.06 7.04
C THR A 248 7.39 16.21 6.16
N TYR A 249 7.56 15.34 5.15
CA TYR A 249 8.79 15.24 4.37
C TYR A 249 8.63 15.74 2.93
N CYS A 250 7.62 15.27 2.20
CA CYS A 250 7.43 15.63 0.79
C CYS A 250 5.95 15.89 0.48
N PRO A 251 5.47 17.14 0.67
CA PRO A 251 4.12 17.53 0.28
C PRO A 251 3.97 17.57 -1.24
N ASN A 252 2.79 17.26 -1.75
CA ASN A 252 2.44 17.52 -3.15
C ASN A 252 2.32 19.04 -3.40
N LYS A 253 2.46 19.45 -4.66
CA LYS A 253 2.26 20.86 -5.07
C LYS A 253 0.78 21.18 -5.29
N VAL A 254 -0.09 20.63 -4.44
CA VAL A 254 -1.53 20.84 -4.47
C VAL A 254 -1.93 21.37 -3.09
N PRO A 255 -2.74 22.45 -3.01
CA PRO A 255 -3.20 22.98 -1.74
C PRO A 255 -3.84 21.90 -0.88
N VAL A 256 -3.47 21.89 0.40
CA VAL A 256 -4.14 21.03 1.39
C VAL A 256 -5.56 21.54 1.56
N PRO A 257 -6.61 20.72 1.40
CA PRO A 257 -8.00 21.16 1.60
C PRO A 257 -8.19 21.84 2.98
N THR A 258 -9.21 22.64 3.21
CA THR A 258 -9.45 23.18 4.57
C THR A 258 -10.23 22.21 5.45
N THR A 259 -11.14 21.43 4.85
CA THR A 259 -11.99 20.46 5.56
C THR A 259 -11.29 19.10 5.70
N THR A 260 -11.32 18.54 6.91
CA THR A 260 -10.88 17.16 7.21
C THR A 260 -12.04 16.20 7.35
N LEU A 261 -13.17 16.62 7.95
CA LEU A 261 -14.23 15.72 8.37
C LEU A 261 -15.38 15.65 7.34
N PRO A 262 -15.97 14.47 7.10
CA PRO A 262 -17.23 14.35 6.39
C PRO A 262 -18.33 14.96 7.26
N VAL A 263 -19.31 15.57 6.59
CA VAL A 263 -20.56 15.99 7.23
C VAL A 263 -21.38 14.72 7.45
N PHE A 264 -21.63 14.37 8.71
CA PHE A 264 -22.43 13.20 9.06
C PHE A 264 -23.91 13.54 8.89
N GLY A 265 -24.66 12.71 8.14
CA GLY A 265 -26.11 12.88 7.94
C GLY A 265 -26.54 13.34 6.55
N GLU A 266 -25.61 13.72 5.67
CA GLU A 266 -25.92 13.91 4.25
C GLU A 266 -25.66 12.61 3.49
N SER A 267 -26.67 12.12 2.77
CA SER A 267 -26.44 11.14 1.70
C SER A 267 -25.58 11.83 0.65
N THR A 268 -24.29 11.49 0.60
CA THR A 268 -23.46 11.80 -0.56
C THR A 268 -24.02 11.00 -1.73
N THR A 269 -24.90 11.64 -2.51
CA THR A 269 -25.13 11.25 -3.90
C THR A 269 -23.80 11.47 -4.59
N THR A 270 -23.01 10.41 -4.74
CA THR A 270 -21.90 10.40 -5.68
C THR A 270 -22.53 10.52 -7.07
N SER A 271 -22.83 11.74 -7.50
CA SER A 271 -23.04 12.01 -8.91
C SER A 271 -21.71 11.71 -9.57
N SER A 272 -21.62 10.52 -10.17
CA SER A 272 -20.70 10.26 -11.25
C SER A 272 -21.07 11.21 -12.38
N THR A 273 -20.59 12.45 -12.30
CA THR A 273 -20.53 13.30 -13.47
C THR A 273 -19.53 12.62 -14.39
N THR A 274 -20.07 11.87 -15.36
CA THR A 274 -19.35 11.45 -16.55
C THR A 274 -18.98 12.71 -17.31
N THR A 275 -17.96 13.42 -16.83
CA THR A 275 -17.23 14.34 -17.67
C THR A 275 -16.45 13.46 -18.61
N THR A 276 -16.93 13.34 -19.85
CA THR A 276 -16.20 12.79 -20.99
C THR A 276 -14.94 13.63 -21.18
N THR A 277 -13.95 13.39 -20.32
CA THR A 277 -12.59 13.84 -20.49
C THR A 277 -11.94 12.65 -21.15
N THR A 278 -11.53 12.80 -22.39
CA THR A 278 -10.78 11.82 -23.16
C THR A 278 -9.64 11.34 -22.26
N ALA A 279 -9.84 10.17 -21.65
CA ALA A 279 -8.80 9.50 -20.91
C ALA A 279 -7.77 9.14 -21.97
N SER A 280 -6.69 9.92 -22.05
CA SER A 280 -5.48 9.45 -22.70
C SER A 280 -5.01 8.29 -21.86
N THR A 281 -5.49 7.11 -22.21
CA THR A 281 -4.89 5.83 -21.86
C THR A 281 -3.41 5.98 -22.14
N LEU A 282 -2.59 5.69 -21.12
CA LEU A 282 -1.17 5.54 -21.34
C LEU A 282 -1.01 4.42 -22.38
N PRO A 283 -0.28 4.66 -23.49
CA PRO A 283 -0.17 3.67 -24.54
C PRO A 283 0.51 2.42 -23.97
N VAL A 284 -0.24 1.33 -23.96
CA VAL A 284 0.33 -0.01 -23.85
C VAL A 284 0.97 -0.28 -25.20
N SER A 285 2.26 0.05 -25.35
CA SER A 285 3.03 -0.49 -26.46
C SER A 285 3.12 -2.00 -26.26
N SER A 286 2.32 -2.72 -27.03
CA SER A 286 2.58 -4.11 -27.39
C SER A 286 3.99 -4.20 -27.97
N ILE A 287 4.83 -5.04 -27.37
CA ILE A 287 6.14 -5.43 -27.93
C ILE A 287 5.98 -6.89 -28.42
N PRO A 288 6.62 -7.27 -29.54
CA PRO A 288 6.50 -8.60 -30.17
C PRO A 288 6.82 -9.77 -29.23
#